data_AF-A0A5C6LTI2-F1
#
_entry.id   AF-A0A5C6LTI2-F1
#
_cell.length_a   1.000
_cell.length_b   1.000
_cell.length_c   1.000
_cell.angle_alpha   90.00
_cell.angle_beta   90.00
_cell.angle_gamma   90.00
#
_symmetry.space_group_name_H-M   'P 1'
#
loop_
_entity.id
_entity.type
_entity.pdbx_description
1 polymer ?
#
loop_
_entity_poly.entity_id
_entity_poly.type
_entity_poly.pdbx_seq_one_letter_code
_entity_poly.pdbx_strand_id
1 'polypeptide(L)'
;MSENSSRITFKDQVIWTSSGCRDLVLLLLLQESALPQYHPEGGILQHYLLKNLSVFYDTELDTILSGTTVADQLEKMLSHIDETIGQSTKKSRDDWWQQLVGIYLRNNPGIDKKKAGRALQELPDIGDPAVTTLLRQLRRLIKGEYIFDTVTDLTIAQLCGTWQSVSVKDTPQYDINFNMLDDISPQNEPIRLSVQASADTFTILVEIPVYNWAARQSDTLDWLVGTTTVKDGCLHVSYADGRIYNIPILKMELHRFETFLFRTHIIFEKITS
;
A
#
# COMPACT_ATOMS: atom_id res chain seq x y z
N MET A 1 25.72 -24.74 -5.11
CA MET A 1 25.11 -23.84 -4.12
C MET A 1 24.34 -22.80 -4.92
N SER A 2 23.10 -23.14 -5.27
CA SER A 2 22.31 -22.40 -6.26
C SER A 2 21.43 -21.37 -5.56
N GLU A 3 21.71 -20.12 -5.93
CA GLU A 3 20.73 -19.11 -6.33
C GLU A 3 19.75 -18.64 -5.26
N ASN A 4 19.96 -17.38 -4.86
CA ASN A 4 18.95 -16.45 -4.36
C ASN A 4 17.77 -16.40 -5.34
N SER A 5 16.90 -17.42 -5.25
CA SER A 5 15.69 -17.54 -6.01
C SER A 5 14.75 -16.41 -5.60
N SER A 6 14.72 -15.39 -6.45
CA SER A 6 13.48 -14.80 -6.96
C SER A 6 12.44 -14.47 -5.89
N ARG A 7 12.74 -13.46 -5.07
CA ARG A 7 11.75 -12.55 -4.51
C ARG A 7 12.40 -11.19 -4.74
N ILE A 8 11.93 -10.34 -5.63
CA ILE A 8 10.76 -9.50 -5.38
C ILE A 8 10.49 -8.74 -6.70
N THR A 9 9.30 -8.88 -7.28
CA THR A 9 8.75 -7.92 -8.23
C THR A 9 7.57 -7.22 -7.54
N PHE A 10 7.88 -6.29 -6.63
CA PHE A 10 6.89 -5.44 -5.93
C PHE A 10 6.80 -4.03 -6.54
N LYS A 11 7.26 -3.83 -7.78
CA LYS A 11 7.44 -2.51 -8.40
C LYS A 11 6.18 -1.62 -8.48
N ASP A 12 4.98 -2.16 -8.26
CA ASP A 12 3.73 -1.44 -8.53
C ASP A 12 2.83 -1.19 -7.29
N GLN A 13 3.24 -1.54 -6.07
CA GLN A 13 2.40 -1.34 -4.87
C GLN A 13 2.79 -0.10 -4.06
N VAL A 14 1.96 0.94 -4.15
CA VAL A 14 2.18 2.21 -3.45
C VAL A 14 1.67 2.11 -2.01
N ILE A 15 2.58 2.22 -1.04
CA ILE A 15 2.29 2.22 0.40
C ILE A 15 1.67 3.55 0.87
N TRP A 16 1.95 4.65 0.15
CA TRP A 16 1.58 6.01 0.54
C TRP A 16 0.30 6.49 -0.15
N THR A 17 -0.85 6.26 0.47
CA THR A 17 -2.15 6.80 -0.01
C THR A 17 -2.43 8.22 0.53
N SER A 18 -1.66 8.69 1.52
CA SER A 18 -1.79 10.03 2.12
C SER A 18 -0.41 10.66 2.36
N SER A 19 -0.14 11.82 1.73
CA SER A 19 1.10 12.57 1.91
C SER A 19 1.29 13.04 3.36
N GLY A 20 0.21 13.37 4.06
CA GLY A 20 0.26 13.75 5.48
C GLY A 20 0.73 12.59 6.36
N CYS A 21 0.19 11.38 6.15
CA CYS A 21 0.65 10.19 6.90
C CYS A 21 2.12 9.89 6.62
N ARG A 22 2.55 10.05 5.36
CA ARG A 22 3.95 9.90 4.96
C ARG A 22 4.88 10.86 5.71
N ASP A 23 4.56 12.14 5.64
CA ASP A 23 5.42 13.18 6.22
C ASP A 23 5.50 13.03 7.74
N LEU A 24 4.41 12.59 8.38
CA LEU A 24 4.43 12.26 9.80
C LEU A 24 5.33 11.06 10.11
N VAL A 25 5.20 9.94 9.40
CA VAL A 25 6.04 8.74 9.61
C VAL A 25 7.52 9.05 9.39
N LEU A 26 7.84 9.86 8.38
CA LEU A 26 9.19 10.37 8.14
C LEU A 26 9.73 11.14 9.34
N LEU A 27 8.95 12.06 9.90
CA LEU A 27 9.37 12.84 11.08
C LEU A 27 9.54 11.95 12.31
N LEU A 28 8.67 10.97 12.52
CA LEU A 28 8.79 9.99 13.61
C LEU A 28 10.07 9.16 13.47
N LEU A 29 10.38 8.69 12.26
CA LEU A 29 11.62 7.95 12.00
C LEU A 29 12.87 8.84 12.21
N LEU A 30 12.83 10.11 11.80
CA LEU A 30 13.93 11.05 12.03
C LEU A 30 14.14 11.30 13.52
N GLN A 31 13.06 11.43 14.28
CA GLN A 31 13.10 11.54 15.74
C GLN A 31 13.75 10.32 16.38
N GLU A 32 13.25 9.16 16.01
CA GLU A 32 13.67 7.88 16.54
C GLU A 32 15.16 7.62 16.22
N SER A 33 15.62 7.94 15.01
CA SER A 33 17.01 7.77 14.59
C SER A 33 18.02 8.61 15.39
N ALA A 34 17.54 9.68 16.04
CA ALA A 34 18.38 10.54 16.87
C ALA A 34 18.60 9.97 18.29
N LEU A 35 17.86 8.93 18.70
CA LEU A 35 17.98 8.34 20.04
C LEU A 35 19.34 7.63 20.24
N PRO A 36 19.94 7.70 21.46
CA PRO A 36 21.24 7.12 21.77
C PRO A 36 21.41 5.64 21.37
N GLN A 37 20.34 4.86 21.44
CA GLN A 37 20.34 3.41 21.17
C GLN A 37 20.58 3.04 19.70
N TYR A 38 20.47 3.99 18.78
CA TYR A 38 20.73 3.77 17.34
C TYR A 38 22.08 4.36 16.89
N HIS A 39 22.91 4.85 17.81
CA HIS A 39 24.27 5.31 17.47
C HIS A 39 25.27 4.15 17.46
N PRO A 40 26.21 4.12 16.50
CA PRO A 40 26.56 5.19 15.55
C PRO A 40 25.75 5.23 14.25
N GLU A 41 24.90 4.24 13.97
CA GLU A 41 24.19 4.10 12.68
C GLU A 41 23.14 5.21 12.44
N GLY A 42 22.73 5.93 13.48
CA GLY A 42 21.70 6.97 13.46
C GLY A 42 21.95 8.08 12.44
N GLY A 43 23.21 8.48 12.23
CA GLY A 43 23.55 9.48 11.21
C GLY A 43 23.38 8.97 9.78
N ILE A 44 23.73 7.71 9.54
CA ILE A 44 23.54 7.03 8.25
C ILE A 44 22.04 6.88 7.98
N LEU A 45 21.28 6.42 8.99
CA LEU A 45 19.83 6.30 8.96
C LEU A 45 19.18 7.65 8.68
N GLN A 46 19.55 8.72 9.38
CA GLN A 46 18.96 10.04 9.16
C GLN A 46 19.21 10.55 7.72
N HIS A 47 20.44 10.42 7.21
CA HIS A 47 20.74 10.77 5.82
C HIS A 47 19.92 9.92 4.84
N TYR A 48 19.76 8.63 5.14
CA TYR A 48 18.97 7.70 4.35
C TYR A 48 17.47 8.05 4.33
N LEU A 49 16.88 8.32 5.49
CA LEU A 49 15.48 8.74 5.65
C LEU A 49 15.20 10.04 4.87
N LEU A 50 16.11 11.02 4.96
CA LEU A 50 15.99 12.31 4.28
C LEU A 50 16.16 12.20 2.76
N LYS A 51 17.11 11.38 2.30
CA LYS A 51 17.45 11.25 0.87
C LYS A 51 16.52 10.31 0.13
N ASN A 52 16.10 9.22 0.77
CA ASN A 52 15.45 8.13 0.07
C ASN A 52 13.96 7.99 0.43
N LEU A 53 13.53 8.10 1.69
CA LEU A 53 12.09 8.00 2.06
C LEU A 53 11.24 9.20 1.63
N SER A 54 11.83 10.36 1.42
CA SER A 54 11.17 11.49 0.77
C SER A 54 10.98 11.29 -0.74
N VAL A 55 11.75 10.38 -1.36
CA VAL A 55 11.85 10.17 -2.82
C VAL A 55 11.39 8.77 -3.28
N PHE A 56 11.07 7.82 -2.36
CA PHE A 56 10.75 6.39 -2.60
C PHE A 56 9.43 6.12 -3.33
N TYR A 57 9.14 6.94 -4.31
CA TYR A 57 7.94 6.94 -5.10
C TYR A 57 7.78 5.76 -6.05
N ASP A 58 8.82 5.03 -6.48
CA ASP A 58 8.59 3.91 -7.44
C ASP A 58 9.69 2.83 -7.60
N THR A 59 10.92 2.90 -7.02
CA THR A 59 12.00 2.03 -7.60
C THR A 59 13.15 1.44 -6.78
N GLU A 60 13.36 1.65 -5.47
CA GLU A 60 14.59 1.09 -4.85
C GLU A 60 14.44 0.53 -3.43
N LEU A 61 13.48 -0.39 -3.26
CA LEU A 61 13.44 -1.24 -2.07
C LEU A 61 14.71 -2.08 -1.90
N ASP A 62 15.29 -2.50 -3.02
CA ASP A 62 16.53 -3.28 -3.06
C ASP A 62 17.69 -2.52 -2.42
N THR A 63 17.69 -1.18 -2.46
CA THR A 63 18.69 -0.34 -1.79
C THR A 63 18.46 -0.28 -0.27
N ILE A 64 17.22 -0.40 0.21
CA ILE A 64 16.91 -0.55 1.66
C ILE A 64 17.36 -1.93 2.13
N LEU A 65 16.95 -2.97 1.40
CA LEU A 65 17.14 -4.37 1.78
C LEU A 65 18.58 -4.86 1.58
N SER A 66 19.35 -4.24 0.67
CA SER A 66 20.77 -4.59 0.46
C SER A 66 21.66 -4.20 1.63
N GLY A 67 21.27 -3.22 2.44
CA GLY A 67 21.93 -2.87 3.69
C GLY A 67 21.28 -3.57 4.87
N THR A 68 21.63 -4.83 5.16
CA THR A 68 21.02 -5.61 6.26
C THR A 68 20.99 -4.88 7.59
N THR A 69 22.09 -4.19 7.94
CA THR A 69 22.15 -3.37 9.17
C THR A 69 21.18 -2.18 9.17
N VAL A 70 20.94 -1.56 8.01
CA VAL A 70 19.99 -0.45 7.86
C VAL A 70 18.55 -0.96 7.95
N ALA A 71 18.25 -2.07 7.26
CA ALA A 71 16.95 -2.73 7.30
C ALA A 71 16.57 -3.17 8.73
N ASP A 72 17.48 -3.84 9.45
CA ASP A 72 17.26 -4.30 10.82
C ASP A 72 16.99 -3.15 11.79
N GLN A 73 17.74 -2.04 11.67
CA GLN A 73 17.52 -0.87 12.52
C GLN A 73 16.20 -0.17 12.17
N LEU A 74 15.88 -0.05 10.89
CA LEU A 74 14.60 0.52 10.46
C LEU A 74 13.41 -0.29 10.97
N GLU A 75 13.49 -1.63 10.94
CA GLU A 75 12.46 -2.50 11.54
C GLU A 75 12.31 -2.27 13.05
N LYS A 76 13.42 -2.16 13.79
CA LYS A 76 13.41 -1.89 15.24
C LYS A 76 12.77 -0.53 15.55
N MET A 77 13.16 0.50 14.80
CA MET A 77 12.59 1.85 14.92
C MET A 77 11.09 1.84 14.66
N LEU A 78 10.64 1.22 13.56
CA LEU A 78 9.22 1.11 13.24
C LEU A 78 8.43 0.40 14.35
N SER A 79 9.00 -0.67 14.92
CA SER A 79 8.37 -1.43 16.00
C SER A 79 8.27 -0.61 17.30
N HIS A 80 9.33 0.10 17.68
CA HIS A 80 9.31 0.95 18.87
C HIS A 80 8.34 2.13 18.72
N ILE A 81 8.27 2.75 17.53
CA ILE A 81 7.29 3.81 17.24
C ILE A 81 5.86 3.26 17.37
N ASP A 82 5.55 2.11 16.75
CA ASP A 82 4.22 1.48 16.80
C ASP A 82 3.81 1.15 18.25
N GLU A 83 4.71 0.53 19.02
CA GLU A 83 4.48 0.22 20.44
C GLU A 83 4.23 1.49 21.27
N THR A 84 5.03 2.53 21.04
CA THR A 84 4.91 3.77 21.81
C THR A 84 3.63 4.52 21.46
N ILE A 85 3.20 4.52 20.18
CA ILE A 85 1.88 5.04 19.79
C ILE A 85 0.77 4.29 20.52
N GLY A 86 0.83 2.95 20.53
CA GLY A 86 -0.16 2.10 21.20
C GLY A 86 -0.26 2.33 22.71
N GLN A 87 0.82 2.75 23.35
CA GLN A 87 0.86 3.07 24.79
C GLN A 87 0.64 4.57 25.09
N SER A 88 0.54 5.40 24.05
CA SER A 88 0.53 6.85 24.21
C SER A 88 -0.80 7.37 24.79
N THR A 89 -0.68 8.34 25.69
CA THR A 89 -1.80 9.19 26.11
C THR A 89 -1.91 10.39 25.19
N LYS A 90 -3.03 11.14 25.28
CA LYS A 90 -3.15 12.42 24.56
C LYS A 90 -2.02 13.40 24.93
N LYS A 91 -1.70 13.48 26.22
CA LYS A 91 -0.63 14.36 26.72
C LYS A 91 0.75 13.98 26.14
N SER A 92 1.10 12.71 26.14
CA SER A 92 2.39 12.28 25.57
C SER A 92 2.46 12.48 24.05
N ARG A 93 1.33 12.36 23.34
CA ARG A 93 1.26 12.70 21.91
C ARG A 93 1.48 14.19 21.66
N ASP A 94 0.93 15.07 22.51
CA ASP A 94 1.17 16.51 22.43
C ASP A 94 2.66 16.87 22.68
N ASP A 95 3.31 16.18 23.61
CA ASP A 95 4.75 16.36 23.89
C ASP A 95 5.62 15.91 22.71
N TRP A 96 5.29 14.76 22.12
CA TRP A 96 5.92 14.29 20.88
C TRP A 96 5.73 15.26 19.73
N TRP A 97 4.54 15.83 19.59
CA TRP A 97 4.26 16.82 18.56
C TRP A 97 5.22 18.01 18.61
N GLN A 98 5.53 18.52 19.81
CA GLN A 98 6.51 19.59 19.99
C GLN A 98 7.92 19.17 19.58
N GLN A 99 8.30 17.91 19.82
CA GLN A 99 9.59 17.38 19.40
C GLN A 99 9.69 17.30 17.87
N LEU A 100 8.63 16.85 17.19
CA LEU A 100 8.55 16.79 15.74
C LEU A 100 8.69 18.19 15.10
N VAL A 101 8.13 19.24 15.70
CA VAL A 101 8.32 20.63 15.25
C VAL A 101 9.80 21.00 15.25
N GLY A 102 10.53 20.66 16.32
CA GLY A 102 11.97 20.91 16.43
C GLY A 102 12.79 20.18 15.37
N ILE A 103 12.40 18.95 15.03
CA ILE A 103 13.05 18.13 14.01
C ILE A 103 12.75 18.65 12.61
N TYR A 104 11.49 19.01 12.33
CA TYR A 104 11.08 19.55 11.04
C TYR A 104 11.86 20.82 10.70
N LEU A 105 11.99 21.76 11.65
CA LEU A 105 12.75 23.00 11.47
C LEU A 105 14.25 22.75 11.27
N ARG A 106 14.83 21.77 11.99
CA ARG A 106 16.25 21.43 11.86
C ARG A 106 16.59 20.88 10.47
N ASN A 107 15.71 20.08 9.90
CA ASN A 107 15.90 19.47 8.58
C ASN A 107 15.47 20.38 7.43
N ASN A 108 14.82 21.52 7.71
CA ASN A 108 14.39 22.50 6.70
C ASN A 108 14.85 23.93 7.07
N PRO A 109 16.16 24.22 7.02
CA PRO A 109 16.74 25.47 7.54
C PRO A 109 16.30 26.78 6.85
N GLY A 110 15.45 26.72 5.81
CA GLY A 110 14.86 27.90 5.14
C GLY A 110 13.39 28.16 5.45
N ILE A 111 12.73 27.32 6.25
CA ILE A 111 11.31 27.46 6.58
C ILE A 111 11.14 28.22 7.91
N ASP A 112 10.35 29.29 7.90
CA ASP A 112 10.02 30.02 9.13
C ASP A 112 9.09 29.22 10.06
N LYS A 113 9.12 29.53 11.37
CA LYS A 113 8.32 28.83 12.38
C LYS A 113 6.81 28.81 12.09
N LYS A 114 6.28 29.85 11.44
CA LYS A 114 4.85 29.97 11.16
C LYS A 114 4.44 29.05 10.01
N LYS A 115 5.25 28.95 8.95
CA LYS A 115 5.06 27.99 7.86
C LYS A 115 5.23 26.56 8.33
N ALA A 116 6.24 26.29 9.16
CA ALA A 116 6.40 24.97 9.79
C ALA A 116 5.18 24.59 10.63
N GLY A 117 4.67 25.52 11.46
CA GLY A 117 3.47 25.29 12.25
C GLY A 117 2.24 24.95 11.40
N ARG A 118 2.05 25.61 10.25
CA ARG A 118 0.96 25.30 9.31
C ARG A 118 1.13 23.94 8.64
N ALA A 119 2.30 23.65 8.10
CA ALA A 119 2.58 22.36 7.45
C ALA A 119 2.39 21.19 8.42
N LEU A 120 2.80 21.36 9.67
CA LEU A 120 2.60 20.35 10.70
C LEU A 120 1.12 20.24 11.08
N GLN A 121 0.36 21.34 11.18
CA GLN A 121 -1.09 21.27 11.45
C GLN A 121 -1.89 20.48 10.39
N GLU A 122 -1.33 20.29 9.19
CA GLU A 122 -1.94 19.50 8.12
C GLU A 122 -1.63 18.00 8.21
N LEU A 123 -0.73 17.59 9.12
CA LEU A 123 -0.45 16.17 9.36
C LEU A 123 -1.57 15.51 10.17
N PRO A 124 -1.80 14.20 10.00
CA PRO A 124 -2.75 13.45 10.81
C PRO A 124 -2.33 13.38 12.29
N ASP A 125 -3.28 13.03 13.16
CA ASP A 125 -2.97 12.72 14.56
C ASP A 125 -2.04 11.49 14.63
N ILE A 126 -1.06 11.51 15.53
CA ILE A 126 -0.12 10.39 15.70
C ILE A 126 -0.84 9.08 16.06
N GLY A 127 -1.96 9.16 16.78
CA GLY A 127 -2.80 8.01 17.12
C GLY A 127 -3.82 7.63 16.04
N ASP A 128 -3.77 8.25 14.85
CA ASP A 128 -4.63 7.85 13.73
C ASP A 128 -4.31 6.40 13.31
N PRO A 129 -5.31 5.50 13.19
CA PRO A 129 -5.12 4.14 12.70
C PRO A 129 -4.41 4.04 11.33
N ALA A 130 -4.50 5.06 10.49
CA ALA A 130 -3.79 5.10 9.21
C ALA A 130 -2.26 5.14 9.42
N VAL A 131 -1.78 5.80 10.48
CA VAL A 131 -0.34 5.89 10.81
C VAL A 131 0.19 4.52 11.23
N THR A 132 -0.51 3.82 12.13
CA THR A 132 -0.10 2.47 12.58
C THR A 132 -0.18 1.43 11.46
N THR A 133 -1.20 1.52 10.60
CA THR A 133 -1.30 0.69 9.39
C THR A 133 -0.09 0.88 8.49
N LEU A 134 0.32 2.14 8.30
CA LEU A 134 1.46 2.51 7.46
C LEU A 134 2.80 2.04 8.01
N LEU A 135 3.02 2.17 9.32
CA LEU A 135 4.19 1.62 10.01
C LEU A 135 4.30 0.11 9.81
N ARG A 136 3.16 -0.60 9.90
CA ARG A 136 3.09 -2.04 9.68
C ARG A 136 3.37 -2.44 8.22
N GLN A 137 2.82 -1.69 7.25
CA GLN A 137 3.11 -1.88 5.83
C GLN A 137 4.61 -1.75 5.54
N LEU A 138 5.27 -0.73 6.08
CA LEU A 138 6.72 -0.56 5.97
C LEU A 138 7.50 -1.70 6.62
N ARG A 139 7.07 -2.19 7.79
CA ARG A 139 7.73 -3.32 8.45
C ARG A 139 7.60 -4.61 7.63
N ARG A 140 6.41 -4.92 7.12
CA ARG A 140 6.16 -6.06 6.22
C ARG A 140 7.05 -5.98 4.98
N LEU A 141 7.12 -4.79 4.39
CA LEU A 141 7.97 -4.50 3.23
C LEU A 141 9.46 -4.81 3.52
N ILE A 142 9.98 -4.38 4.67
CA ILE A 142 11.37 -4.65 5.09
C ILE A 142 11.63 -6.16 5.23
N LYS A 143 10.61 -6.93 5.64
CA LYS A 143 10.69 -8.40 5.75
C LYS A 143 10.54 -9.13 4.42
N GLY A 144 10.30 -8.41 3.33
CA GLY A 144 9.92 -9.02 2.04
C GLY A 144 8.57 -9.73 2.11
N GLU A 145 7.74 -9.37 3.08
CA GLU A 145 6.36 -9.83 3.20
C GLU A 145 5.45 -8.97 2.32
N TYR A 146 4.25 -9.48 2.07
CA TYR A 146 3.21 -8.71 1.44
C TYR A 146 2.84 -7.50 2.30
N ILE A 147 2.76 -6.29 1.74
CA ILE A 147 2.68 -5.06 2.55
C ILE A 147 1.34 -4.92 3.29
N PHE A 148 0.25 -5.43 2.73
CA PHE A 148 -1.06 -5.30 3.36
C PHE A 148 -1.32 -6.43 4.36
N ASP A 149 -2.09 -6.15 5.41
CA ASP A 149 -2.64 -7.21 6.24
C ASP A 149 -3.73 -7.94 5.46
N THR A 150 -3.51 -9.23 5.25
CA THR A 150 -4.38 -10.08 4.45
C THR A 150 -5.02 -11.17 5.32
N VAL A 151 -6.22 -11.59 4.95
CA VAL A 151 -6.89 -12.75 5.54
C VAL A 151 -6.25 -14.01 4.97
N THR A 152 -5.54 -14.77 5.80
CA THR A 152 -4.76 -15.95 5.36
C THR A 152 -5.59 -17.23 5.26
N ASP A 153 -6.64 -17.34 6.07
CA ASP A 153 -7.40 -18.58 6.23
C ASP A 153 -8.65 -18.57 5.33
N LEU A 154 -8.42 -18.54 4.02
CA LEU A 154 -9.49 -18.48 3.02
C LEU A 154 -9.37 -19.60 1.99
N THR A 155 -10.53 -20.04 1.49
CA THR A 155 -10.61 -20.93 0.34
C THR A 155 -11.11 -20.14 -0.85
N ILE A 156 -10.57 -20.42 -2.03
CA ILE A 156 -11.02 -19.74 -3.27
C ILE A 156 -12.52 -19.97 -3.55
N ALA A 157 -13.09 -21.07 -3.07
CA ALA A 157 -14.52 -21.35 -3.15
C ALA A 157 -15.39 -20.26 -2.49
N GLN A 158 -14.90 -19.59 -1.44
CA GLN A 158 -15.62 -18.47 -0.80
C GLN A 158 -15.73 -17.26 -1.72
N LEU A 159 -14.75 -17.07 -2.61
CA LEU A 159 -14.72 -15.99 -3.59
C LEU A 159 -15.47 -16.32 -4.89
N CYS A 160 -15.94 -17.56 -5.08
CA CYS A 160 -16.72 -17.93 -6.25
C CYS A 160 -18.02 -17.12 -6.37
N GLY A 161 -18.37 -16.78 -7.61
CA GLY A 161 -19.50 -15.94 -7.98
C GLY A 161 -19.06 -14.61 -8.59
N THR A 162 -20.02 -13.71 -8.77
CA THR A 162 -19.78 -12.37 -9.29
C THR A 162 -19.92 -11.35 -8.18
N TRP A 163 -19.01 -10.39 -8.17
CA TRP A 163 -18.91 -9.31 -7.21
C TRP A 163 -18.88 -7.97 -7.96
N GLN A 164 -19.43 -6.93 -7.36
CA GLN A 164 -19.43 -5.57 -7.89
C GLN A 164 -18.83 -4.60 -6.88
N SER A 165 -18.01 -3.65 -7.33
CA SER A 165 -17.45 -2.64 -6.44
C SER A 165 -18.56 -1.74 -5.89
N VAL A 166 -18.60 -1.52 -4.58
CA VAL A 166 -19.37 -0.43 -3.96
C VAL A 166 -18.77 0.90 -4.42
N SER A 167 -19.56 1.98 -4.49
CA SER A 167 -19.09 3.31 -4.89
C SER A 167 -17.71 3.58 -4.29
N VAL A 168 -16.70 3.61 -5.16
CA VAL A 168 -15.32 3.73 -4.70
C VAL A 168 -15.20 5.11 -4.09
N LYS A 169 -14.83 5.18 -2.80
CA LYS A 169 -14.66 6.48 -2.11
C LYS A 169 -13.67 7.38 -2.85
N ASP A 170 -12.71 6.76 -3.54
CA ASP A 170 -11.68 7.39 -4.34
C ASP A 170 -11.76 6.88 -5.79
N THR A 171 -11.51 7.72 -6.79
CA THR A 171 -11.46 7.28 -8.19
C THR A 171 -10.30 6.29 -8.39
N PRO A 172 -10.54 5.08 -8.93
CA PRO A 172 -9.47 4.11 -9.15
C PRO A 172 -8.33 4.65 -10.01
N GLN A 173 -7.09 4.39 -9.59
CA GLN A 173 -5.89 4.74 -10.34
C GLN A 173 -5.39 3.54 -11.14
N TYR A 174 -5.86 3.43 -12.37
CA TYR A 174 -5.51 2.31 -13.23
C TYR A 174 -4.03 2.34 -13.66
N ASP A 175 -3.39 1.17 -13.70
CA ASP A 175 -2.04 1.00 -14.25
C ASP A 175 -2.01 1.03 -15.79
N ILE A 176 -3.16 1.34 -16.42
CA ILE A 176 -3.31 1.46 -17.86
C ILE A 176 -3.45 2.93 -18.23
N ASN A 177 -2.67 3.36 -19.23
CA ASN A 177 -2.85 4.67 -19.83
C ASN A 177 -3.99 4.61 -20.86
N PHE A 178 -5.21 4.94 -20.42
CA PHE A 178 -6.39 5.01 -21.29
C PHE A 178 -6.21 5.96 -22.48
N ASN A 179 -5.36 6.98 -22.38
CA ASN A 179 -5.08 7.89 -23.50
C ASN A 179 -4.32 7.22 -24.65
N MET A 180 -3.71 6.04 -24.45
CA MET A 180 -3.05 5.26 -25.51
C MET A 180 -3.92 4.13 -26.07
N LEU A 181 -5.12 3.91 -25.53
CA LEU A 181 -6.05 2.87 -25.97
C LEU A 181 -7.07 3.38 -27.00
N ASP A 182 -6.72 4.42 -27.76
CA ASP A 182 -7.51 4.98 -28.86
C ASP A 182 -9.02 5.05 -28.56
N ASP A 183 -9.44 6.12 -27.87
CA ASP A 183 -10.84 6.47 -27.62
C ASP A 183 -11.56 5.70 -26.50
N ILE A 184 -10.86 5.07 -25.55
CA ILE A 184 -11.48 4.41 -24.39
C ILE A 184 -11.30 5.24 -23.10
N SER A 185 -12.37 5.44 -22.33
CA SER A 185 -12.30 6.08 -21.00
C SER A 185 -13.08 5.31 -19.94
N PRO A 186 -12.58 5.17 -18.69
CA PRO A 186 -13.33 4.56 -17.60
C PRO A 186 -14.68 5.23 -17.37
N GLN A 187 -15.72 4.44 -17.10
CA GLN A 187 -17.02 4.95 -16.68
C GLN A 187 -17.15 4.97 -15.16
N ASN A 188 -18.04 5.84 -14.65
CA ASN A 188 -18.46 5.85 -13.25
C ASN A 188 -19.49 4.74 -12.98
N GLU A 189 -19.17 3.51 -13.38
CA GLU A 189 -19.96 2.31 -13.13
C GLU A 189 -19.17 1.30 -12.30
N PRO A 190 -19.83 0.41 -11.54
CA PRO A 190 -19.15 -0.58 -10.70
C PRO A 190 -18.23 -1.50 -11.50
N ILE A 191 -16.99 -1.62 -11.05
CA ILE A 191 -16.05 -2.66 -11.50
C ILE A 191 -16.61 -4.01 -11.09
N ARG A 192 -16.55 -5.00 -11.98
CA ARG A 192 -16.98 -6.36 -11.69
C ARG A 192 -15.80 -7.30 -11.55
N LEU A 193 -15.93 -8.24 -10.63
CA LEU A 193 -14.98 -9.32 -10.43
C LEU A 193 -15.76 -10.63 -10.39
N SER A 194 -15.41 -11.57 -11.26
CA SER A 194 -16.00 -12.89 -11.31
C SER A 194 -14.95 -13.95 -11.04
N VAL A 195 -15.23 -14.86 -10.11
CA VAL A 195 -14.43 -16.06 -9.90
C VAL A 195 -15.31 -17.28 -10.18
N GLN A 196 -14.87 -18.14 -11.08
CA GLN A 196 -15.61 -19.32 -11.51
C GLN A 196 -14.76 -20.57 -11.37
N ALA A 197 -15.37 -21.68 -10.99
CA ALA A 197 -14.73 -22.99 -11.03
C ALA A 197 -14.75 -23.53 -12.46
N SER A 198 -13.62 -24.06 -12.94
CA SER A 198 -13.47 -24.68 -14.25
C SER A 198 -12.69 -25.99 -14.12
N ALA A 199 -13.39 -27.12 -14.29
CA ALA A 199 -12.90 -28.50 -14.14
C ALA A 199 -12.09 -28.72 -12.84
N ASP A 200 -10.78 -28.44 -12.87
CA ASP A 200 -9.82 -28.65 -11.77
C ASP A 200 -9.12 -27.34 -11.31
N THR A 201 -9.57 -26.19 -11.80
CA THR A 201 -8.99 -24.87 -11.53
C THR A 201 -10.07 -23.83 -11.25
N PHE A 202 -9.66 -22.64 -10.84
CA PHE A 202 -10.54 -21.49 -10.77
C PHE A 202 -10.03 -20.44 -11.76
N THR A 203 -10.95 -19.70 -12.37
CA THR A 203 -10.64 -18.58 -13.25
C THR A 203 -11.19 -17.31 -12.67
N ILE A 204 -10.46 -16.22 -12.86
CA ILE A 204 -10.86 -14.87 -12.45
C ILE A 204 -10.95 -13.98 -13.68
N LEU A 205 -11.95 -13.12 -13.67
CA LEU A 205 -12.14 -12.04 -14.63
C LEU A 205 -12.42 -10.76 -13.84
N VAL A 206 -11.66 -9.69 -14.12
CA VAL A 206 -11.93 -8.34 -13.62
C VAL A 206 -12.29 -7.44 -14.80
N GLU A 207 -13.49 -6.90 -14.76
CA GLU A 207 -14.13 -6.11 -15.81
C GLU A 207 -14.22 -4.65 -15.37
N ILE A 208 -13.66 -3.75 -16.19
CA ILE A 208 -13.77 -2.30 -15.99
C ILE A 208 -14.79 -1.77 -17.01
N PRO A 209 -15.92 -1.18 -16.58
CA PRO A 209 -16.81 -0.48 -17.48
C PRO A 209 -16.11 0.73 -18.11
N VAL A 210 -16.21 0.85 -19.42
CA VAL A 210 -15.58 1.92 -20.18
C VAL A 210 -16.54 2.49 -21.22
N TYR A 211 -16.29 3.72 -21.64
CA TYR A 211 -16.94 4.32 -22.80
C TYR A 211 -15.96 4.30 -23.97
N ASN A 212 -16.40 3.73 -25.09
CA ASN A 212 -15.68 3.78 -26.34
C ASN A 212 -16.17 4.98 -27.16
N TRP A 213 -15.36 6.02 -27.25
CA TRP A 213 -15.67 7.27 -27.96
C TRP A 213 -15.71 7.08 -29.48
N ALA A 214 -14.94 6.15 -30.03
CA ALA A 214 -14.96 5.83 -31.47
C ALA A 214 -16.29 5.19 -31.88
N ALA A 215 -16.77 4.22 -31.10
CA ALA A 215 -18.04 3.52 -31.33
C ALA A 215 -19.25 4.22 -30.69
N ARG A 216 -19.02 5.23 -29.84
CA ARG A 216 -20.02 5.98 -29.07
C ARG A 216 -20.94 5.11 -28.21
N GLN A 217 -20.39 4.04 -27.61
CA GLN A 217 -21.15 3.09 -26.81
C GLN A 217 -20.43 2.74 -25.49
N SER A 218 -21.19 2.31 -24.49
CA SER A 218 -20.63 1.66 -23.30
C SER A 218 -20.08 0.28 -23.71
N ASP A 219 -18.93 -0.05 -23.15
CA ASP A 219 -18.22 -1.30 -23.39
C ASP A 219 -17.57 -1.76 -22.07
N THR A 220 -16.92 -2.92 -22.08
CA THR A 220 -16.22 -3.46 -20.91
C THR A 220 -14.79 -3.86 -21.29
N LEU A 221 -13.83 -3.44 -20.49
CA LEU A 221 -12.44 -3.82 -20.64
C LEU A 221 -12.12 -4.96 -19.67
N ASP A 222 -11.75 -6.11 -20.23
CA ASP A 222 -11.22 -7.26 -19.49
C ASP A 222 -9.80 -6.96 -19.01
N TRP A 223 -9.67 -6.41 -17.81
CA TRP A 223 -8.38 -5.96 -17.28
C TRP A 223 -7.48 -7.11 -16.85
N LEU A 224 -8.06 -8.11 -16.17
CA LEU A 224 -7.35 -9.26 -15.68
C LEU A 224 -8.16 -10.52 -15.96
N VAL A 225 -7.52 -11.46 -16.65
CA VAL A 225 -8.09 -12.75 -17.03
C VAL A 225 -7.03 -13.83 -16.81
N GLY A 226 -7.34 -14.83 -16.01
CA GLY A 226 -6.38 -15.91 -15.77
C GLY A 226 -6.90 -16.98 -14.83
N THR A 227 -6.08 -18.02 -14.66
CA THR A 227 -6.29 -19.02 -13.61
C THR A 227 -5.92 -18.42 -12.26
N THR A 228 -6.68 -18.70 -11.22
CA THR A 228 -6.47 -18.11 -9.90
C THR A 228 -6.45 -19.18 -8.80
N THR A 229 -5.64 -18.92 -7.78
CA THR A 229 -5.57 -19.71 -6.55
C THR A 229 -5.45 -18.76 -5.37
N VAL A 230 -5.78 -19.22 -4.16
CA VAL A 230 -5.52 -18.44 -2.94
C VAL A 230 -4.26 -18.98 -2.28
N LYS A 231 -3.30 -18.09 -2.01
CA LYS A 231 -2.06 -18.42 -1.31
C LYS A 231 -1.57 -17.20 -0.52
N ASP A 232 -1.19 -17.41 0.73
CA ASP A 232 -0.65 -16.38 1.62
C ASP A 232 -1.55 -15.12 1.70
N GLY A 233 -2.88 -15.32 1.76
CA GLY A 233 -3.87 -14.25 1.82
C GLY A 233 -4.04 -13.41 0.56
N CYS A 234 -3.49 -13.87 -0.57
CA CYS A 234 -3.66 -13.23 -1.88
C CYS A 234 -4.37 -14.17 -2.86
N LEU A 235 -5.05 -13.59 -3.85
CA LEU A 235 -5.38 -14.25 -5.11
C LEU A 235 -4.17 -14.19 -6.02
N HIS A 236 -3.59 -15.35 -6.32
CA HIS A 236 -2.49 -15.53 -7.26
C HIS A 236 -3.07 -15.79 -8.63
N VAL A 237 -3.06 -14.77 -9.48
CA VAL A 237 -3.60 -14.84 -10.83
C VAL A 237 -2.47 -15.16 -11.79
N SER A 238 -2.49 -16.35 -12.36
CA SER A 238 -1.54 -16.80 -13.37
C SER A 238 -2.11 -16.59 -14.76
N TYR A 239 -1.37 -15.84 -15.58
CA TYR A 239 -1.68 -15.59 -16.98
C TYR A 239 -1.10 -16.70 -17.86
N ALA A 240 -1.62 -16.82 -19.09
CA ALA A 240 -1.14 -17.80 -20.06
C ALA A 240 0.34 -17.61 -20.45
N ASP A 241 0.87 -16.39 -20.33
CA ASP A 241 2.26 -16.05 -20.60
C ASP A 241 3.21 -16.30 -19.40
N GLY A 242 2.70 -16.86 -18.31
CA GLY A 242 3.47 -17.18 -17.11
C GLY A 242 3.66 -16.01 -16.14
N ARG A 243 3.15 -14.81 -16.46
CA ARG A 243 3.11 -13.72 -15.47
C ARG A 243 2.16 -14.09 -14.32
N ILE A 244 2.48 -13.58 -13.13
CA ILE A 244 1.65 -13.73 -11.94
C ILE A 244 1.31 -12.35 -11.41
N TYR A 245 0.03 -12.11 -11.13
CA TYR A 245 -0.44 -10.92 -10.44
C TYR A 245 -1.07 -11.31 -9.11
N ASN A 246 -0.69 -10.61 -8.04
CA ASN A 246 -1.16 -10.88 -6.70
C ASN A 246 -2.18 -9.81 -6.28
N ILE A 247 -3.40 -10.22 -5.99
CA ILE A 247 -4.46 -9.36 -5.46
C ILE A 247 -4.64 -9.69 -3.98
N PRO A 248 -4.45 -8.75 -3.06
CA PRO A 248 -4.58 -9.04 -1.64
C PRO A 248 -6.01 -9.13 -1.18
N ILE A 249 -6.28 -10.06 -0.28
CA ILE A 249 -7.58 -10.17 0.36
C ILE A 249 -7.48 -9.49 1.72
N LEU A 250 -7.90 -8.23 1.80
CA LEU A 250 -7.80 -7.42 3.03
C LEU A 250 -8.88 -7.79 4.03
N LYS A 251 -10.08 -8.10 3.51
CA LYS A 251 -11.21 -8.56 4.30
C LYS A 251 -12.08 -9.49 3.49
N MET A 252 -12.63 -10.50 4.13
CA MET A 252 -13.56 -11.43 3.50
C MET A 252 -14.71 -11.77 4.43
N GLU A 253 -15.92 -11.50 3.96
CA GLU A 253 -17.20 -11.81 4.60
C GLU A 253 -18.12 -12.48 3.55
N LEU A 254 -19.25 -13.04 3.98
CA LEU A 254 -20.14 -13.82 3.10
C LEU A 254 -20.58 -13.08 1.83
N HIS A 255 -20.85 -11.78 1.97
CA HIS A 255 -21.35 -10.92 0.88
C HIS A 255 -20.46 -9.71 0.60
N ARG A 256 -19.28 -9.64 1.22
CA ARG A 256 -18.37 -8.50 1.12
C ARG A 256 -16.91 -8.95 1.04
N PHE A 257 -16.19 -8.40 0.08
CA PHE A 257 -14.80 -8.68 -0.20
C PHE A 257 -14.04 -7.35 -0.31
N GLU A 258 -12.98 -7.16 0.48
CA GLU A 258 -12.15 -5.95 0.41
C GLU A 258 -10.76 -6.30 -0.11
N THR A 259 -10.26 -5.48 -1.03
CA THR A 259 -8.99 -5.70 -1.72
C THR A 259 -8.29 -4.38 -2.03
N PHE A 260 -7.02 -4.48 -2.42
CA PHE A 260 -6.28 -3.38 -3.03
C PHE A 260 -6.00 -3.71 -4.49
N LEU A 261 -6.59 -2.93 -5.38
CA LEU A 261 -6.52 -3.11 -6.83
C LEU A 261 -6.52 -1.73 -7.51
N PHE A 262 -5.83 -1.57 -8.64
CA PHE A 262 -5.68 -0.25 -9.30
C PHE A 262 -5.14 0.83 -8.35
N ARG A 263 -4.12 0.48 -7.58
CA ARG A 263 -3.53 1.34 -6.54
C ARG A 263 -4.56 1.95 -5.57
N THR A 264 -5.72 1.30 -5.41
CA THR A 264 -6.88 1.84 -4.70
C THR A 264 -7.48 0.77 -3.80
N HIS A 265 -8.00 1.19 -2.65
CA HIS A 265 -8.77 0.31 -1.78
C HIS A 265 -10.18 0.12 -2.35
N ILE A 266 -10.54 -1.11 -2.70
CA ILE A 266 -11.83 -1.43 -3.34
C ILE A 266 -12.61 -2.41 -2.47
N ILE A 267 -13.86 -2.07 -2.25
CA ILE A 267 -14.84 -2.92 -1.56
C ILE A 267 -15.77 -3.48 -2.60
N PHE A 268 -15.87 -4.80 -2.67
CA PHE A 268 -16.76 -5.53 -3.53
C PHE A 268 -17.92 -6.14 -2.71
N GLU A 269 -19.13 -6.06 -3.25
CA GLU A 269 -20.32 -6.75 -2.76
C GLU A 269 -20.70 -7.88 -3.70
N LYS A 270 -21.12 -9.02 -3.13
CA LYS A 270 -21.53 -10.17 -3.93
C LYS A 270 -22.85 -9.88 -4.61
N ILE A 271 -22.92 -10.09 -5.92
CA ILE A 271 -24.19 -10.01 -6.66
C ILE A 271 -24.99 -11.27 -6.32
N THR A 272 -25.98 -11.12 -5.45
CA THR A 272 -26.96 -12.17 -5.17
C THR A 272 -28.00 -12.18 -6.29
N SER A 273 -27.88 -13.16 -7.19
CA SER A 273 -28.94 -13.56 -8.12
C SER A 273 -30.06 -14.32 -7.41
#